data_AF-A0A2E3J0H3-F1
#
_entry.id   AF-A0A2E3J0H3-F1
#
_cell.length_a   1.000
_cell.length_b   1.000
_cell.length_c   1.000
_cell.angle_alpha   90.00
_cell.angle_beta   90.00
_cell.angle_gamma   90.00
#
_symmetry.space_group_name_H-M   'P 1'
#
loop_
_entity.id
_entity.type
_entity.pdbx_description
1 polymer ?
#
loop_
_entity_poly.entity_id
_entity_poly.type
_entity_poly.pdbx_seq_one_letter_code
_entity_poly.pdbx_strand_id
1 'polypeptide(L)'
;MPPQIALRIDDVVGYKLQYLDAALDHGWVPNLGLFVEDFQPFASRIAPKFSSLAKSQMVELSPHALTANSFLFFDYNRGKPFRFGEFSDRWVKTLRDFRAWGFPLSSVINAHFHTLSSICISSLLDCGVRYHFSELQPDWVSMKPDVNHLPCGDPVCTTGQSNQLGIFQVYSGDSALDCNWSTSLYDFMMHVNSKDLISSISQRIYKRLDLSLWTGFAAFITTHENLLSNLRKFSILAIWDEVDRLMADHPLCPQKTSLSELGRACENHTNIVVDRVEPVDNEWVVRVSGNSFGESFLTAFLEGRPHLIRLPAFKGKRDIVVRL
;
A
#
# COMPACT_ATOMS: atom_id res chain seq x y z
N MET A 1 -2.79 -13.23 -8.32
CA MET A 1 -3.46 -11.90 -8.31
C MET A 1 -3.22 -11.17 -9.63
N PRO A 2 -3.94 -10.09 -9.97
CA PRO A 2 -3.49 -9.20 -11.05
C PRO A 2 -2.10 -8.63 -10.71
N PRO A 3 -1.18 -8.51 -11.68
CA PRO A 3 0.15 -7.95 -11.46
C PRO A 3 0.00 -6.44 -11.26
N GLN A 4 0.09 -5.99 -10.01
CA GLN A 4 -0.15 -4.61 -9.62
C GLN A 4 1.03 -4.08 -8.81
N ILE A 5 1.38 -2.82 -9.03
CA ILE A 5 2.42 -2.10 -8.29
C ILE A 5 1.88 -0.78 -7.73
N ALA A 6 2.29 -0.39 -6.54
CA ALA A 6 1.84 0.85 -5.89
C ALA A 6 2.98 1.60 -5.18
N LEU A 7 2.71 2.85 -4.77
CA LEU A 7 3.68 3.74 -4.13
C LEU A 7 3.12 4.29 -2.81
N ARG A 8 3.90 4.13 -1.74
CA ARG A 8 3.69 4.73 -0.42
C ARG A 8 4.76 5.78 -0.15
N ILE A 9 4.36 6.96 0.29
CA ILE A 9 5.27 8.02 0.75
C ILE A 9 4.85 8.41 2.16
N ASP A 10 5.70 8.08 3.14
CA ASP A 10 5.50 8.36 4.55
C ASP A 10 6.13 9.70 4.95
N ASP A 11 5.86 10.11 6.19
CA ASP A 11 6.39 11.31 6.84
C ASP A 11 6.15 12.61 6.05
N VAL A 12 5.00 12.71 5.38
CA VAL A 12 4.65 13.87 4.56
C VAL A 12 4.27 15.05 5.47
N VAL A 13 5.07 16.12 5.41
CA VAL A 13 4.84 17.42 6.05
C VAL A 13 4.50 18.51 5.03
N GLY A 14 4.81 18.30 3.75
CA GLY A 14 4.52 19.21 2.66
C GLY A 14 5.59 20.28 2.44
N TYR A 15 6.86 20.07 2.80
CA TYR A 15 7.85 21.14 2.64
C TYR A 15 8.22 21.40 1.16
N LYS A 16 8.46 20.34 0.36
CA LYS A 16 8.87 20.42 -1.06
C LYS A 16 8.18 19.35 -1.92
N LEU A 17 7.26 19.76 -2.80
CA LEU A 17 6.39 18.80 -3.53
C LEU A 17 6.90 18.35 -4.91
N GLN A 18 8.14 18.67 -5.27
CA GLN A 18 8.69 18.32 -6.60
C GLN A 18 8.71 16.81 -6.88
N TYR A 19 8.79 15.99 -5.82
CA TYR A 19 8.75 14.54 -5.93
C TYR A 19 7.36 14.04 -6.33
N LEU A 20 6.32 14.71 -5.84
CA LEU A 20 4.93 14.34 -6.09
C LEU A 20 4.60 14.59 -7.56
N ASP A 21 4.96 15.76 -8.08
CA ASP A 21 4.75 16.07 -9.50
C ASP A 21 5.44 15.05 -10.40
N ALA A 22 6.70 14.70 -10.10
CA ALA A 22 7.43 13.69 -10.86
C ALA A 22 6.81 12.28 -10.78
N ALA A 23 6.24 11.89 -9.63
CA ALA A 23 5.55 10.62 -9.50
C ALA A 23 4.24 10.60 -10.30
N LEU A 24 3.46 11.69 -10.26
CA LEU A 24 2.22 11.84 -11.01
C LEU A 24 2.45 11.89 -12.53
N ASP A 25 3.51 12.57 -12.98
CA ASP A 25 3.93 12.61 -14.40
C ASP A 25 4.21 11.19 -14.95
N HIS A 26 4.62 10.28 -14.07
CA HIS A 26 4.88 8.87 -14.34
C HIS A 26 3.70 7.96 -13.98
N GLY A 27 2.49 8.49 -13.80
CA GLY A 27 1.28 7.71 -13.61
C GLY A 27 1.21 6.94 -12.29
N TRP A 28 2.04 7.27 -11.29
CA TRP A 28 1.86 6.74 -9.94
C TRP A 28 0.66 7.39 -9.26
N VAL A 29 -0.07 6.61 -8.45
CA VAL A 29 -1.14 7.09 -7.56
C VAL A 29 -0.67 6.90 -6.12
N PRO A 30 0.16 7.81 -5.58
CA PRO A 30 0.78 7.60 -4.29
C PRO A 30 -0.21 7.71 -3.14
N ASN A 31 -0.05 6.87 -2.12
CA ASN A 31 -0.59 7.13 -0.81
C ASN A 31 0.40 8.00 -0.02
N LEU A 32 -0.08 9.16 0.44
CA LEU A 32 0.67 10.10 1.24
C LEU A 32 0.28 9.91 2.71
N GLY A 33 1.24 9.46 3.51
CA GLY A 33 1.13 9.33 4.96
C GLY A 33 1.53 10.63 5.65
N LEU A 34 0.56 11.39 6.16
CA LEU A 34 0.79 12.72 6.72
C LEU A 34 1.17 12.67 8.20
N PHE A 35 2.19 13.45 8.57
CA PHE A 35 2.33 13.96 9.93
C PHE A 35 1.39 15.15 10.12
N VAL A 36 0.27 14.90 10.77
CA VAL A 36 -0.88 15.83 10.80
C VAL A 36 -0.50 17.17 11.42
N GLU A 37 0.19 17.18 12.55
CA GLU A 37 0.59 18.43 13.22
C GLU A 37 1.74 19.12 12.49
N ASP A 38 2.69 18.36 11.94
CA ASP A 38 3.79 18.94 11.16
C ASP A 38 3.35 19.49 9.79
N PHE A 39 2.20 19.04 9.27
CA PHE A 39 1.58 19.56 8.06
C PHE A 39 0.85 20.90 8.29
N GLN A 40 0.33 21.15 9.51
CA GLN A 40 -0.46 22.35 9.83
C GLN A 40 0.19 23.68 9.39
N PRO A 41 1.49 23.93 9.63
CA PRO A 41 2.15 25.16 9.19
C PRO A 41 2.12 25.39 7.68
N PHE A 42 2.01 24.33 6.87
CA PHE A 42 2.02 24.39 5.41
C PHE A 42 0.64 24.25 4.78
N ALA A 43 -0.38 23.93 5.58
CA ALA A 43 -1.71 23.57 5.11
C ALA A 43 -2.36 24.62 4.23
N SER A 44 -2.26 25.91 4.58
CA SER A 44 -2.87 27.01 3.79
C SER A 44 -2.37 27.06 2.35
N ARG A 45 -1.11 26.67 2.12
CA ARG A 45 -0.48 26.66 0.79
C ARG A 45 -0.74 25.35 0.03
N ILE A 46 -0.83 24.22 0.75
CA ILE A 46 -0.70 22.89 0.13
C ILE A 46 -1.99 22.11 0.13
N ALA A 47 -2.82 22.27 1.16
CA ALA A 47 -4.10 21.60 1.25
C ALA A 47 -4.98 21.78 0.01
N PRO A 48 -5.06 22.97 -0.64
CA PRO A 48 -5.83 23.10 -1.88
C PRO A 48 -5.37 22.13 -2.99
N LYS A 49 -4.05 21.99 -3.17
CA LYS A 49 -3.47 21.06 -4.16
C LYS A 49 -3.76 19.61 -3.78
N PHE A 50 -3.49 19.21 -2.54
CA PHE A 50 -3.71 17.83 -2.08
C PHE A 50 -5.20 17.44 -2.12
N SER A 51 -6.10 18.33 -1.68
CA SER A 51 -7.55 18.12 -1.75
C SER A 51 -8.01 17.93 -3.19
N SER A 52 -7.53 18.77 -4.13
CA SER A 52 -7.86 18.63 -5.54
C SER A 52 -7.37 17.30 -6.12
N LEU A 53 -6.11 16.93 -5.86
CA LEU A 53 -5.55 15.67 -6.34
C LEU A 53 -6.29 14.46 -5.77
N ALA A 54 -6.63 14.48 -4.49
CA ALA A 54 -7.31 13.38 -3.83
C ALA A 54 -8.76 13.20 -4.32
N LYS A 55 -9.49 14.31 -4.54
CA LYS A 55 -10.85 14.26 -5.13
C LYS A 55 -10.84 13.74 -6.57
N SER A 56 -9.79 14.01 -7.32
CA SER A 56 -9.56 13.45 -8.66
C SER A 56 -8.91 12.06 -8.63
N GLN A 57 -8.78 11.43 -7.46
CA GLN A 57 -8.20 10.10 -7.29
C GLN A 57 -6.75 9.94 -7.79
N MET A 58 -6.00 11.04 -7.86
CA MET A 58 -4.59 11.06 -8.25
C MET A 58 -3.64 10.75 -7.08
N VAL A 59 -4.12 10.92 -5.84
CA VAL A 59 -3.39 10.58 -4.62
C VAL A 59 -4.36 10.04 -3.57
N GLU A 60 -3.86 9.26 -2.64
CA GLU A 60 -4.58 8.90 -1.41
C GLU A 60 -3.97 9.63 -0.21
N LEU A 61 -4.80 10.09 0.72
CA LEU A 61 -4.34 10.82 1.91
C LEU A 61 -4.67 10.01 3.16
N SER A 62 -3.65 9.61 3.90
CA SER A 62 -3.80 8.88 5.15
C SER A 62 -3.09 9.62 6.29
N PRO A 63 -3.66 9.67 7.50
CA PRO A 63 -2.91 10.10 8.67
C PRO A 63 -1.87 9.01 9.03
N HIS A 64 -0.61 9.40 9.19
CA HIS A 64 0.50 8.51 9.51
C HIS A 64 0.89 8.56 11.00
N ALA A 65 1.08 9.79 11.50
CA ALA A 65 1.20 10.14 12.92
C ALA A 65 0.80 11.61 13.13
N LEU A 66 0.95 12.13 14.35
CA LEU A 66 0.82 13.56 14.60
C LEU A 66 2.11 14.28 14.20
N THR A 67 3.26 13.78 14.64
CA THR A 67 4.62 14.22 14.27
C THR A 67 5.55 13.02 14.26
N ALA A 68 6.82 13.21 13.91
CA ALA A 68 7.86 12.17 13.99
C ALA A 68 8.02 11.54 15.40
N ASN A 69 7.66 12.27 16.47
CA ASN A 69 7.78 11.79 17.86
C ASN A 69 6.42 11.71 18.59
N SER A 70 5.34 12.09 17.93
CA SER A 70 3.99 12.09 18.48
C SER A 70 3.09 11.17 17.67
N PHE A 71 2.83 10.00 18.23
CA PHE A 71 2.15 8.90 17.54
C PHE A 71 0.63 9.06 17.56
N LEU A 72 -0.04 8.48 16.56
CA LEU A 72 -1.51 8.50 16.46
C LEU A 72 -2.14 7.16 16.86
N PHE A 73 -1.60 6.05 16.37
CA PHE A 73 -2.27 4.74 16.47
C PHE A 73 -1.74 3.83 17.58
N PHE A 74 -0.57 4.12 18.15
CA PHE A 74 0.05 3.32 19.22
C PHE A 74 0.95 4.18 20.11
N ASP A 75 1.01 3.91 21.42
CA ASP A 75 1.86 4.65 22.36
C ASP A 75 3.28 4.05 22.38
N TYR A 76 4.06 4.38 21.37
CA TYR A 76 5.44 3.92 21.24
C TYR A 76 6.34 4.40 22.38
N ASN A 77 6.10 5.61 22.89
CA ASN A 77 6.86 6.17 24.01
C ASN A 77 6.70 5.34 25.28
N ARG A 78 5.55 4.69 25.47
CA ARG A 78 5.30 3.76 26.59
C ARG A 78 5.36 2.28 26.20
N GLY A 79 5.65 1.97 24.95
CA GLY A 79 5.71 0.60 24.42
C GLY A 79 4.40 -0.18 24.57
N LYS A 80 3.24 0.48 24.51
CA LYS A 80 1.93 -0.16 24.74
C LYS A 80 0.80 0.45 23.90
N PRO A 81 -0.34 -0.24 23.75
CA PRO A 81 -1.51 0.34 23.11
C PRO A 81 -2.03 1.60 23.83
N PHE A 82 -2.58 2.54 23.07
CA PHE A 82 -3.28 3.70 23.66
C PHE A 82 -4.51 3.25 24.45
N ARG A 83 -4.91 4.02 25.47
CA ARG A 83 -6.27 3.89 26.03
C ARG A 83 -7.28 4.50 25.06
N PHE A 84 -8.51 3.99 25.08
CA PHE A 84 -9.58 4.48 24.19
C PHE A 84 -9.73 6.01 24.21
N GLY A 85 -9.77 6.63 25.40
CA GLY A 85 -9.88 8.09 25.52
C GLY A 85 -8.68 8.85 24.91
N GLU A 86 -7.46 8.35 25.12
CA GLU A 86 -6.24 8.98 24.56
C GLU A 86 -6.24 8.94 23.03
N PHE A 87 -6.64 7.82 22.43
CA PHE A 87 -6.79 7.71 20.98
C PHE A 87 -7.96 8.56 20.47
N SER A 88 -9.12 8.51 21.13
CA SER A 88 -10.33 9.22 20.70
C SER A 88 -10.09 10.72 20.57
N ASP A 89 -9.45 11.34 21.56
CA ASP A 89 -9.14 12.78 21.54
C ASP A 89 -8.22 13.14 20.35
N ARG A 90 -7.19 12.32 20.11
CA ARG A 90 -6.27 12.51 18.97
C ARG A 90 -6.97 12.31 17.64
N TRP A 91 -7.77 11.24 17.52
CA TRP A 91 -8.47 10.89 16.30
C TRP A 91 -9.52 11.93 15.91
N VAL A 92 -10.29 12.44 16.87
CA VAL A 92 -11.26 13.52 16.64
C VAL A 92 -10.55 14.79 16.13
N LYS A 93 -9.40 15.14 16.71
CA LYS A 93 -8.58 16.27 16.24
C LYS A 93 -8.08 16.03 14.81
N THR A 94 -7.53 14.86 14.52
CA THR A 94 -7.07 14.48 13.17
C THR A 94 -8.20 14.57 12.13
N LEU A 95 -9.38 14.03 12.43
CA LEU A 95 -10.54 14.09 11.53
C LEU A 95 -11.06 15.51 11.33
N ARG A 96 -10.94 16.37 12.34
CA ARG A 96 -11.29 17.79 12.21
C ARG A 96 -10.32 18.50 11.27
N ASP A 97 -9.03 18.25 11.42
CA ASP A 97 -8.00 18.87 10.59
C ASP A 97 -8.11 18.38 9.13
N PHE A 98 -8.30 17.07 8.89
CA PHE A 98 -8.59 16.53 7.56
C PHE A 98 -9.82 17.17 6.91
N ARG A 99 -10.91 17.34 7.68
CA ARG A 99 -12.12 18.03 7.19
C ARG A 99 -11.84 19.50 6.86
N ALA A 100 -11.10 20.22 7.70
CA ALA A 100 -10.74 21.61 7.46
C ALA A 100 -9.88 21.79 6.19
N TRP A 101 -9.03 20.81 5.88
CA TRP A 101 -8.22 20.79 4.66
C TRP A 101 -8.95 20.25 3.43
N GLY A 102 -10.19 19.75 3.61
CA GLY A 102 -10.96 19.14 2.54
C GLY A 102 -10.37 17.83 2.02
N PHE A 103 -9.67 17.08 2.88
CA PHE A 103 -9.05 15.81 2.53
C PHE A 103 -10.07 14.66 2.69
N PRO A 104 -10.36 13.90 1.62
CA PRO A 104 -11.03 12.62 1.78
C PRO A 104 -10.07 11.66 2.49
N LEU A 105 -10.55 10.97 3.53
CA LEU A 105 -9.76 9.96 4.23
C LEU A 105 -9.58 8.74 3.32
N SER A 106 -8.35 8.28 3.13
CA SER A 106 -8.07 7.03 2.41
C SER A 106 -8.69 5.83 3.12
N SER A 107 -9.07 4.81 2.35
CA SER A 107 -9.42 3.51 2.90
C SER A 107 -8.22 2.74 3.47
N VAL A 108 -7.01 3.25 3.23
CA VAL A 108 -5.74 2.70 3.70
C VAL A 108 -5.20 3.54 4.85
N ILE A 109 -4.80 2.88 5.93
CA ILE A 109 -3.97 3.48 6.98
C ILE A 109 -2.57 2.88 6.94
N ASN A 110 -1.61 3.79 6.96
CA ASN A 110 -0.19 3.53 7.06
C ASN A 110 0.27 4.08 8.41
N ALA A 111 0.26 3.28 9.47
CA ALA A 111 0.64 3.76 10.79
C ALA A 111 2.16 3.98 10.88
N HIS A 112 2.60 5.02 11.58
CA HIS A 112 4.03 5.23 11.86
C HIS A 112 4.62 4.05 12.64
N PHE A 113 5.79 3.58 12.21
CA PHE A 113 6.39 2.30 12.61
C PHE A 113 5.47 1.08 12.48
N HIS A 114 4.44 1.15 11.62
CA HIS A 114 3.57 0.04 11.24
C HIS A 114 2.71 -0.53 12.38
N THR A 115 2.74 0.04 13.58
CA THR A 115 1.96 -0.46 14.72
C THR A 115 0.68 0.31 14.92
N LEU A 116 -0.37 -0.46 15.22
CA LEU A 116 -1.71 0.03 15.49
C LEU A 116 -2.24 -0.63 16.75
N SER A 117 -2.96 0.12 17.58
CA SER A 117 -3.67 -0.43 18.74
C SER A 117 -5.03 -1.00 18.29
N SER A 118 -5.42 -2.17 18.78
CA SER A 118 -6.71 -2.81 18.46
C SER A 118 -7.92 -1.91 18.77
N ILE A 119 -7.81 -1.11 19.83
CA ILE A 119 -8.79 -0.09 20.25
C ILE A 119 -9.10 0.94 19.16
N CYS A 120 -8.20 1.16 18.19
CA CYS A 120 -8.39 2.13 17.12
C CYS A 120 -9.35 1.60 16.04
N ILE A 121 -9.44 0.28 15.88
CA ILE A 121 -9.96 -0.35 14.66
C ILE A 121 -11.43 -0.01 14.42
N SER A 122 -12.28 -0.08 15.45
CA SER A 122 -13.71 0.27 15.29
C SER A 122 -13.88 1.68 14.74
N SER A 123 -13.17 2.67 15.31
CA SER A 123 -13.27 4.06 14.85
C SER A 123 -12.70 4.27 13.45
N LEU A 124 -11.71 3.48 13.03
CA LEU A 124 -11.18 3.50 11.67
C LEU A 124 -12.21 2.95 10.67
N LEU A 125 -12.81 1.79 10.99
CA LEU A 125 -13.86 1.17 10.18
C LEU A 125 -15.07 2.11 10.01
N ASP A 126 -15.49 2.78 11.09
CA ASP A 126 -16.59 3.77 11.06
C ASP A 126 -16.29 4.97 10.14
N CYS A 127 -15.01 5.27 9.91
CA CYS A 127 -14.56 6.33 9.00
C CYS A 127 -14.28 5.82 7.58
N GLY A 128 -14.58 4.56 7.26
CA GLY A 128 -14.40 3.98 5.94
C GLY A 128 -13.01 3.41 5.66
N VAL A 129 -12.13 3.34 6.66
CA VAL A 129 -10.86 2.60 6.54
C VAL A 129 -11.16 1.11 6.39
N ARG A 130 -10.43 0.43 5.51
CA ARG A 130 -10.56 -1.00 5.22
C ARG A 130 -9.24 -1.75 5.33
N TYR A 131 -8.14 -1.08 5.01
CA TYR A 131 -6.84 -1.72 4.84
C TYR A 131 -5.80 -1.11 5.78
N HIS A 132 -5.03 -1.96 6.45
CA HIS A 132 -3.84 -1.58 7.22
C HIS A 132 -2.64 -2.30 6.62
N PHE A 133 -1.70 -1.55 6.07
CA PHE A 133 -0.46 -2.09 5.53
C PHE A 133 0.61 -2.17 6.63
N SER A 134 0.93 -3.40 7.06
CA SER A 134 1.88 -3.66 8.15
C SER A 134 2.23 -5.14 8.30
N GLU A 135 3.46 -5.42 8.71
CA GLU A 135 3.92 -6.75 9.15
C GLU A 135 3.56 -7.08 10.60
N LEU A 136 3.14 -6.08 11.37
CA LEU A 136 2.89 -6.16 12.79
C LEU A 136 1.40 -6.33 13.07
N GLN A 137 1.06 -7.33 13.86
CA GLN A 137 -0.31 -7.51 14.34
C GLN A 137 -0.71 -6.33 15.24
N PRO A 138 -2.01 -5.95 15.30
CA PRO A 138 -2.46 -4.93 16.23
C PRO A 138 -2.03 -5.22 17.68
N ASP A 139 -1.61 -4.18 18.40
CA ASP A 139 -1.03 -4.17 19.75
C ASP A 139 0.41 -4.71 19.88
N TRP A 140 1.03 -5.18 18.79
CA TRP A 140 2.39 -5.73 18.81
C TRP A 140 3.41 -4.79 18.16
N VAL A 141 4.56 -4.62 18.81
CA VAL A 141 5.72 -3.86 18.29
C VAL A 141 6.84 -4.75 17.76
N SER A 142 6.65 -6.07 17.81
CA SER A 142 7.57 -7.07 17.27
C SER A 142 6.80 -8.09 16.44
N MET A 143 7.44 -8.61 15.41
CA MET A 143 6.86 -9.68 14.61
C MET A 143 6.67 -10.92 15.49
N LYS A 144 5.48 -11.51 15.40
CA LYS A 144 5.20 -12.83 15.95
C LYS A 144 5.08 -13.83 14.80
N PRO A 145 6.01 -14.78 14.67
CA PRO A 145 5.85 -15.87 13.73
C PRO A 145 4.57 -16.65 14.06
N ASP A 146 3.67 -16.80 13.10
CA ASP A 146 2.54 -17.71 13.21
C ASP A 146 2.80 -18.92 12.31
N VAL A 147 2.99 -20.08 12.93
CA VAL A 147 3.27 -21.35 12.25
C VAL A 147 2.12 -21.83 11.38
N ASN A 148 0.89 -21.35 11.61
CA ASN A 148 -0.29 -21.76 10.85
C ASN A 148 -0.56 -20.88 9.63
N HIS A 149 0.05 -19.70 9.56
CA HIS A 149 -0.26 -18.70 8.55
C HIS A 149 0.93 -18.40 7.65
N LEU A 150 1.69 -19.45 7.29
CA LEU A 150 2.84 -19.26 6.42
C LEU A 150 2.43 -18.69 5.04
N PRO A 151 3.07 -17.60 4.59
CA PRO A 151 4.08 -16.86 5.30
C PRO A 151 3.54 -15.53 5.85
N CYS A 152 3.25 -15.47 7.14
CA CYS A 152 3.48 -14.27 7.93
C CYS A 152 4.97 -13.93 7.76
N GLY A 153 5.28 -12.98 6.88
CA GLY A 153 6.66 -12.53 6.69
C GLY A 153 7.52 -13.43 5.81
N ASP A 154 7.03 -13.89 4.66
CA ASP A 154 7.96 -14.04 3.54
C ASP A 154 8.15 -12.61 3.06
N PRO A 155 9.36 -12.02 3.24
CA PRO A 155 9.57 -10.62 3.00
C PRO A 155 9.28 -10.18 1.57
N VAL A 156 9.12 -11.16 0.69
CA VAL A 156 8.90 -11.01 -0.72
C VAL A 156 7.44 -10.82 -1.10
N CYS A 157 6.47 -11.44 -0.41
CA CYS A 157 5.11 -11.59 -0.94
C CYS A 157 4.11 -10.55 -0.37
N THR A 158 3.48 -9.75 -1.24
CA THR A 158 2.39 -8.86 -0.80
C THR A 158 1.06 -9.60 -0.68
N THR A 159 0.74 -10.05 0.53
CA THR A 159 -0.48 -10.83 0.85
C THR A 159 -1.31 -10.11 1.91
N GLY A 160 -2.36 -10.73 2.43
CA GLY A 160 -3.12 -10.15 3.52
C GLY A 160 -4.02 -11.15 4.23
N GLN A 161 -4.64 -10.71 5.32
CA GLN A 161 -5.67 -11.46 6.01
C GLN A 161 -6.68 -10.55 6.69
N SER A 162 -7.91 -11.00 6.79
CA SER A 162 -8.88 -10.40 7.71
C SER A 162 -8.45 -10.74 9.13
N ASN A 163 -8.31 -9.74 9.99
CA ASN A 163 -8.19 -10.01 11.41
C ASN A 163 -9.58 -10.16 12.05
N GLN A 164 -9.63 -10.70 13.27
CA GLN A 164 -10.87 -10.85 14.05
C GLN A 164 -11.55 -9.51 14.38
N LEU A 165 -10.84 -8.39 14.17
CA LEU A 165 -11.27 -7.05 14.49
C LEU A 165 -11.93 -6.35 13.29
N GLY A 166 -11.97 -7.01 12.12
CA GLY A 166 -12.73 -6.59 10.94
C GLY A 166 -11.98 -5.68 9.96
N ILE A 167 -10.73 -5.29 10.25
CA ILE A 167 -9.86 -4.60 9.29
C ILE A 167 -9.01 -5.62 8.54
N PHE A 168 -8.80 -5.40 7.24
CA PHE A 168 -7.97 -6.28 6.43
C PHE A 168 -6.51 -5.82 6.51
N GLN A 169 -5.64 -6.68 7.02
CA GLN A 169 -4.21 -6.40 7.13
C GLN A 169 -3.49 -6.86 5.85
N VAL A 170 -2.72 -5.96 5.24
CA VAL A 170 -1.89 -6.25 4.07
C VAL A 170 -0.43 -6.33 4.52
N TYR A 171 0.17 -7.48 4.28
CA TYR A 171 1.59 -7.76 4.49
C TYR A 171 2.33 -7.46 3.20
N SER A 172 3.43 -6.75 3.29
CA SER A 172 4.40 -6.56 2.22
C SER A 172 5.55 -7.54 2.33
N GLY A 173 5.78 -8.03 3.55
CA GLY A 173 6.93 -8.81 3.93
C GLY A 173 8.16 -7.99 4.36
N ASP A 174 8.30 -6.72 3.97
CA ASP A 174 9.49 -5.94 4.34
C ASP A 174 9.21 -5.10 5.60
N SER A 175 9.82 -5.47 6.72
CA SER A 175 9.57 -4.85 8.02
C SER A 175 10.28 -3.49 8.12
N ALA A 176 9.56 -2.47 8.59
CA ALA A 176 10.19 -1.19 8.96
C ALA A 176 11.28 -1.33 10.03
N LEU A 177 11.29 -2.43 10.80
CA LEU A 177 12.34 -2.72 11.78
C LEU A 177 13.68 -3.07 11.12
N ASP A 178 13.64 -3.58 9.89
CA ASP A 178 14.82 -3.98 9.12
C ASP A 178 15.41 -2.80 8.33
N CYS A 179 14.78 -1.62 8.37
CA CYS A 179 15.19 -0.44 7.59
C CYS A 179 16.64 0.01 7.82
N ASN A 180 17.23 -0.32 8.98
CA ASN A 180 18.62 -0.01 9.29
C ASN A 180 19.64 -0.96 8.66
N TRP A 181 19.18 -2.08 8.08
CA TRP A 181 20.06 -3.04 7.43
C TRP A 181 20.33 -2.59 6.00
N SER A 182 21.61 -2.57 5.60
CA SER A 182 22.03 -2.09 4.27
C SER A 182 21.40 -2.87 3.12
N THR A 183 20.98 -4.12 3.39
CA THR A 183 20.33 -5.02 2.43
C THR A 183 18.81 -4.94 2.43
N SER A 184 18.17 -4.18 3.33
CA SER A 184 16.72 -4.03 3.38
C SER A 184 16.20 -3.41 2.07
N LEU A 185 15.02 -3.84 1.63
CA LEU A 185 14.31 -3.28 0.47
C LEU A 185 13.12 -2.40 0.91
N TYR A 186 12.95 -2.15 2.22
CA TYR A 186 11.81 -1.46 2.82
C TYR A 186 11.70 -0.03 2.28
N ASP A 187 12.78 0.74 2.45
CA ASP A 187 12.92 2.07 1.86
C ASP A 187 13.98 2.05 0.76
N PHE A 188 13.53 2.28 -0.47
CA PHE A 188 14.41 2.24 -1.64
C PHE A 188 15.43 3.39 -1.64
N MET A 189 15.18 4.48 -0.91
CA MET A 189 16.06 5.64 -0.79
C MET A 189 17.11 5.50 0.31
N MET A 190 16.93 4.57 1.25
CA MET A 190 17.92 4.32 2.30
C MET A 190 19.10 3.51 1.77
N HIS A 191 20.29 3.75 2.33
CA HIS A 191 21.54 3.04 2.02
C HIS A 191 22.00 3.12 0.56
N VAL A 192 21.55 4.14 -0.18
CA VAL A 192 21.86 4.31 -1.61
C VAL A 192 23.33 4.69 -1.82
N ASN A 193 23.95 4.09 -2.83
CA ASN A 193 25.29 4.47 -3.25
C ASN A 193 25.27 5.81 -4.01
N SER A 194 25.88 6.84 -3.42
CA SER A 194 25.87 8.20 -3.99
C SER A 194 26.64 8.36 -5.30
N LYS A 195 27.53 7.42 -5.65
CA LYS A 195 28.32 7.48 -6.90
C LYS A 195 27.49 7.12 -8.14
N ASP A 196 26.43 6.34 -7.97
CA ASP A 196 25.54 5.91 -9.05
C ASP A 196 24.08 5.93 -8.54
N LEU A 197 23.67 7.13 -8.10
CA LEU A 197 22.42 7.35 -7.37
C LEU A 197 21.20 6.80 -8.12
N ILE A 198 21.08 7.13 -9.41
CA ILE A 198 19.91 6.80 -10.23
C ILE A 198 19.77 5.29 -10.38
N SER A 199 20.82 4.63 -10.87
CA SER A 199 20.87 3.17 -11.06
C SER A 199 20.70 2.43 -9.73
N SER A 200 21.37 2.89 -8.67
CA SER A 200 21.27 2.26 -7.36
C SER A 200 19.85 2.30 -6.80
N ILE A 201 19.10 3.39 -7.02
CA ILE A 201 17.71 3.50 -6.56
C ILE A 201 16.77 2.69 -7.46
N SER A 202 16.86 2.85 -8.78
CA SER A 202 15.96 2.17 -9.72
C SER A 202 16.10 0.65 -9.64
N GLN A 203 17.30 0.13 -9.47
CA GLN A 203 17.54 -1.31 -9.30
C GLN A 203 17.00 -1.84 -7.96
N ARG A 204 17.04 -1.05 -6.88
CA ARG A 204 16.43 -1.43 -5.60
C ARG A 204 14.90 -1.49 -5.71
N ILE A 205 14.30 -0.48 -6.36
CA ILE A 205 12.86 -0.46 -6.67
C ILE A 205 12.48 -1.67 -7.52
N TYR A 206 13.17 -1.88 -8.64
CA TYR A 206 12.92 -2.99 -9.54
C TYR A 206 13.01 -4.33 -8.81
N LYS A 207 14.10 -4.57 -8.07
CA LYS A 207 14.27 -5.80 -7.27
C LYS A 207 13.13 -6.02 -6.28
N ARG A 208 12.69 -4.98 -5.58
CA ARG A 208 11.58 -5.08 -4.60
C ARG A 208 10.26 -5.48 -5.28
N LEU A 209 9.97 -4.87 -6.43
CA LEU A 209 8.76 -5.15 -7.21
C LEU A 209 8.81 -6.54 -7.85
N ASP A 210 9.91 -6.85 -8.53
CA ASP A 210 10.15 -8.11 -9.26
C ASP A 210 10.01 -9.33 -8.33
N LEU A 211 10.60 -9.27 -7.14
CA LEU A 211 10.50 -10.34 -6.14
C LEU A 211 9.04 -10.73 -5.83
N SER A 212 8.17 -9.75 -5.54
CA SER A 212 6.76 -10.02 -5.18
C SER A 212 5.91 -10.41 -6.39
N LEU A 213 6.22 -9.83 -7.56
CA LEU A 213 5.51 -10.14 -8.79
C LEU A 213 5.77 -11.58 -9.24
N TRP A 214 7.02 -12.07 -9.14
CA TRP A 214 7.37 -13.46 -9.49
C TRP A 214 6.72 -14.50 -8.58
N THR A 215 6.32 -14.13 -7.37
CA THR A 215 5.56 -15.02 -6.48
C THR A 215 4.05 -14.96 -6.72
N GLY A 216 3.59 -14.20 -7.72
CA GLY A 216 2.18 -14.11 -8.13
C GLY A 216 1.34 -13.11 -7.34
N PHE A 217 1.99 -12.29 -6.51
CA PHE A 217 1.39 -11.27 -5.65
C PHE A 217 1.58 -9.86 -6.24
N ALA A 218 0.76 -8.91 -5.79
CA ALA A 218 1.00 -7.50 -6.08
C ALA A 218 2.28 -7.02 -5.38
N ALA A 219 2.71 -5.78 -5.60
CA ALA A 219 3.87 -5.20 -4.92
C ALA A 219 3.64 -3.72 -4.61
N PHE A 220 4.36 -3.19 -3.64
CA PHE A 220 4.46 -1.74 -3.49
C PHE A 220 5.83 -1.35 -2.97
N ILE A 221 6.19 -0.09 -3.20
CA ILE A 221 7.41 0.52 -2.67
C ILE A 221 7.08 1.58 -1.65
N THR A 222 7.97 1.73 -0.65
CA THR A 222 7.85 2.75 0.39
C THR A 222 9.07 3.65 0.35
N THR A 223 8.87 4.93 0.65
CA THR A 223 9.93 5.88 1.01
C THR A 223 9.37 7.02 1.84
N HIS A 224 10.20 8.00 2.19
CA HIS A 224 9.83 9.13 3.05
C HIS A 224 10.03 10.47 2.34
N GLU A 225 9.16 11.44 2.63
CA GLU A 225 9.21 12.77 1.98
C GLU A 225 10.58 13.44 2.11
N ASN A 226 11.22 13.34 3.28
CA ASN A 226 12.51 13.98 3.54
C ASN A 226 13.63 13.46 2.60
N LEU A 227 13.63 12.17 2.25
CA LEU A 227 14.63 11.57 1.37
C LEU A 227 14.41 12.02 -0.09
N LEU A 228 13.16 11.97 -0.57
CA LEU A 228 12.83 12.44 -1.91
C LEU A 228 13.05 13.95 -2.09
N SER A 229 12.72 14.74 -1.06
CA SER A 229 12.83 16.20 -1.07
C SER A 229 14.27 16.72 -1.11
N ASN A 230 15.25 15.85 -0.82
CA ASN A 230 16.68 16.15 -0.90
C ASN A 230 17.25 15.96 -2.30
N LEU A 231 16.54 15.26 -3.20
CA LEU A 231 16.94 15.14 -4.59
C LEU A 231 16.56 16.38 -5.39
N ARG A 232 17.15 16.53 -6.59
CA ARG A 232 16.71 17.52 -7.58
C ARG A 232 15.62 16.89 -8.44
N LYS A 233 14.67 17.69 -8.96
CA LYS A 233 13.56 17.19 -9.79
C LYS A 233 14.03 16.32 -10.95
N PHE A 234 15.10 16.71 -11.65
CA PHE A 234 15.64 15.92 -12.77
C PHE A 234 16.12 14.53 -12.33
N SER A 235 16.68 14.39 -11.12
CA SER A 235 17.14 13.11 -10.59
C SER A 235 15.95 12.21 -10.27
N ILE A 236 14.87 12.77 -9.72
CA ILE A 236 13.64 12.04 -9.41
C ILE A 236 13.00 11.54 -10.71
N LEU A 237 12.91 12.39 -11.73
CA LEU A 237 12.41 12.00 -13.04
C LEU A 237 13.24 10.88 -13.65
N ALA A 238 14.57 11.00 -13.65
CA ALA A 238 15.46 9.97 -14.19
C ALA A 238 15.36 8.63 -13.44
N ILE A 239 15.10 8.64 -12.12
CA ILE A 239 14.82 7.42 -11.36
C ILE A 239 13.55 6.74 -11.90
N TRP A 240 12.47 7.50 -12.06
CA TRP A 240 11.21 6.95 -12.54
C TRP A 240 11.25 6.53 -14.01
N ASP A 241 11.95 7.27 -14.87
CA ASP A 241 12.20 6.88 -16.27
C ASP A 241 12.87 5.49 -16.33
N GLU A 242 13.87 5.26 -15.47
CA GLU A 242 14.59 4.00 -15.42
C GLU A 242 13.75 2.87 -14.81
N VAL A 243 12.95 3.16 -13.78
CA VAL A 243 11.99 2.18 -13.24
C VAL A 243 10.98 1.77 -14.30
N ASP A 244 10.42 2.72 -15.04
CA ASP A 244 9.43 2.46 -16.08
C ASP A 244 10.04 1.65 -17.23
N ARG A 245 11.28 1.95 -17.61
CA ARG A 245 12.04 1.15 -18.57
C ARG A 245 12.22 -0.30 -18.09
N LEU A 246 12.64 -0.50 -16.84
CA LEU A 246 12.82 -1.84 -16.26
C LEU A 246 11.51 -2.61 -16.14
N MET A 247 10.42 -1.95 -15.77
CA MET A 247 9.11 -2.59 -15.62
C MET A 247 8.40 -2.85 -16.95
N ALA A 248 8.67 -2.08 -18.01
CA ALA A 248 8.12 -2.29 -19.34
C ALA A 248 8.54 -3.65 -19.94
N ASP A 249 9.77 -4.09 -19.63
CA ASP A 249 10.31 -5.37 -20.08
C ASP A 249 9.90 -6.54 -19.17
N HIS A 250 9.21 -6.28 -18.06
CA HIS A 250 8.82 -7.31 -17.11
C HIS A 250 7.73 -8.23 -17.71
N PRO A 251 7.88 -9.58 -17.71
CA PRO A 251 6.96 -10.50 -18.39
C PRO A 251 5.50 -10.43 -17.92
N LEU A 252 5.29 -10.04 -16.66
CA LEU A 252 3.95 -9.89 -16.08
C LEU A 252 3.26 -8.55 -16.39
N CYS A 253 3.95 -7.61 -17.05
CA CYS A 253 3.42 -6.29 -17.44
C CYS A 253 2.57 -5.61 -16.33
N PRO A 254 3.15 -5.35 -15.14
CA PRO A 254 2.38 -4.90 -14.00
C PRO A 254 1.80 -3.50 -14.20
N GLN A 255 0.62 -3.27 -13.60
CA GLN A 255 -0.08 -1.99 -13.67
C GLN A 255 0.16 -1.18 -12.39
N LYS A 256 0.49 0.11 -12.56
CA LYS A 256 0.52 1.08 -11.46
C LYS A 256 -0.90 1.31 -10.94
N THR A 257 -1.08 1.20 -9.63
CA THR A 257 -2.37 1.35 -8.96
C THR A 257 -2.22 2.06 -7.61
N SER A 258 -3.34 2.35 -6.95
CA SER A 258 -3.35 2.92 -5.59
C SER A 258 -3.19 1.82 -4.52
N LEU A 259 -2.83 2.19 -3.29
CA LEU A 259 -2.78 1.20 -2.21
C LEU A 259 -4.18 0.65 -1.86
N SER A 260 -5.25 1.43 -1.98
CA SER A 260 -6.61 0.91 -1.75
C SER A 260 -6.98 -0.19 -2.74
N GLU A 261 -6.63 -0.01 -4.01
CA GLU A 261 -6.83 -1.03 -5.05
C GLU A 261 -6.01 -2.29 -4.78
N LEU A 262 -4.74 -2.12 -4.38
CA LEU A 262 -3.89 -3.25 -3.99
C LEU A 262 -4.48 -3.99 -2.78
N GLY A 263 -4.88 -3.27 -1.74
CA GLY A 263 -5.50 -3.86 -0.54
C GLY A 263 -6.77 -4.63 -0.87
N ARG A 264 -7.61 -4.09 -1.76
CA ARG A 264 -8.80 -4.79 -2.26
C ARG A 264 -8.45 -6.03 -3.07
N ALA A 265 -7.39 -5.99 -3.89
CA ALA A 265 -6.94 -7.16 -4.63
C ALA A 265 -6.44 -8.28 -3.69
N CYS A 266 -5.69 -7.93 -2.63
CA CYS A 266 -5.30 -8.87 -1.58
C CYS A 266 -6.52 -9.45 -0.86
N GLU A 267 -7.49 -8.62 -0.47
CA GLU A 267 -8.72 -9.05 0.19
C GLU A 267 -9.53 -10.01 -0.70
N ASN A 268 -9.75 -9.64 -1.96
CA ASN A 268 -10.42 -10.50 -2.94
C ASN A 268 -9.67 -11.82 -3.14
N HIS A 269 -8.35 -11.81 -3.20
CA HIS A 269 -7.53 -13.01 -3.33
C HIS A 269 -7.73 -13.99 -2.17
N THR A 270 -7.92 -13.48 -0.94
CA THR A 270 -8.19 -14.33 0.23
C THR A 270 -9.63 -14.82 0.31
N ASN A 271 -10.58 -14.06 -0.24
CA ASN A 271 -12.01 -14.32 -0.11
C ASN A 271 -12.61 -15.10 -1.29
N ILE A 272 -11.85 -15.34 -2.36
CA ILE A 272 -12.31 -16.03 -3.57
C ILE A 272 -11.56 -17.35 -3.70
N VAL A 273 -12.32 -18.44 -3.81
CA VAL A 273 -11.79 -19.79 -4.03
C VAL A 273 -12.19 -20.27 -5.42
N VAL A 274 -11.25 -20.85 -6.15
CA VAL A 274 -11.55 -21.58 -7.39
C VAL A 274 -11.98 -22.99 -7.00
N ASP A 275 -13.26 -23.30 -7.16
CA ASP A 275 -13.82 -24.61 -6.79
C ASP A 275 -13.51 -25.68 -7.86
N ARG A 276 -13.59 -25.29 -9.14
CA ARG A 276 -13.49 -26.20 -10.28
C ARG A 276 -13.16 -25.44 -11.56
N VAL A 277 -12.39 -26.06 -12.44
CA VAL A 277 -12.07 -25.56 -13.78
C VAL A 277 -12.37 -26.68 -14.77
N GLU A 278 -13.22 -26.41 -15.76
CA GLU A 278 -13.67 -27.42 -16.71
C GLU A 278 -13.63 -26.93 -18.15
N PRO A 279 -13.21 -27.79 -19.09
CA PRO A 279 -13.45 -27.53 -20.50
C PRO A 279 -14.92 -27.77 -20.83
N VAL A 280 -15.56 -26.81 -21.52
CA VAL A 280 -16.90 -26.94 -22.10
C VAL A 280 -16.81 -26.43 -23.54
N ASP A 281 -16.91 -27.36 -24.50
CA ASP A 281 -16.65 -27.09 -25.91
C ASP A 281 -15.25 -26.46 -26.15
N ASN A 282 -15.19 -25.26 -26.72
CA ASN A 282 -13.96 -24.48 -26.96
C ASN A 282 -13.70 -23.41 -25.88
N GLU A 283 -14.38 -23.51 -24.74
CA GLU A 283 -14.29 -22.55 -23.63
C GLU A 283 -13.89 -23.26 -22.33
N TRP A 284 -13.44 -22.48 -21.35
CA TRP A 284 -13.23 -22.96 -19.99
C TRP A 284 -14.27 -22.36 -19.05
N VAL A 285 -14.95 -23.19 -18.27
CA VAL A 285 -15.84 -22.74 -17.20
C VAL A 285 -15.10 -22.86 -15.88
N VAL A 286 -14.87 -21.71 -15.25
CA VAL A 286 -14.26 -21.61 -13.92
C VAL A 286 -15.37 -21.33 -12.91
N ARG A 287 -15.61 -22.28 -12.00
CA ARG A 287 -16.50 -22.09 -10.86
C ARG A 287 -15.72 -21.51 -9.70
N VAL A 288 -16.17 -20.37 -9.20
CA VAL A 288 -15.61 -19.72 -8.02
C VAL A 288 -16.65 -19.67 -6.90
N SER A 289 -16.18 -19.66 -5.66
CA SER A 289 -16.97 -19.41 -4.47
C SER A 289 -16.35 -18.33 -3.59
N GLY A 290 -17.18 -17.73 -2.72
CA GLY A 290 -16.73 -16.76 -1.71
C GLY A 290 -17.39 -15.39 -1.88
N ASN A 291 -16.61 -14.33 -1.70
CA ASN A 291 -17.11 -12.95 -1.80
C ASN A 291 -16.06 -12.03 -2.44
N SER A 292 -16.46 -11.28 -3.45
CA SER A 292 -15.62 -10.26 -4.08
C SER A 292 -16.19 -8.87 -3.82
N PHE A 293 -15.33 -7.98 -3.34
CA PHE A 293 -15.60 -6.56 -3.17
C PHE A 293 -15.08 -5.80 -4.39
N GLY A 294 -15.97 -5.03 -5.03
CA GLY A 294 -15.62 -4.26 -6.23
C GLY A 294 -15.26 -5.12 -7.43
N GLU A 295 -14.42 -4.59 -8.30
CA GLU A 295 -13.89 -5.32 -9.45
C GLU A 295 -12.72 -6.21 -9.01
N SER A 296 -12.77 -7.49 -9.40
CA SER A 296 -11.70 -8.47 -9.23
C SER A 296 -11.33 -9.11 -10.56
N PHE A 297 -10.27 -9.92 -10.56
CA PHE A 297 -9.75 -10.57 -11.76
C PHE A 297 -9.37 -12.02 -11.47
N LEU A 298 -9.69 -12.90 -12.41
CA LEU A 298 -9.01 -14.17 -12.56
C LEU A 298 -7.84 -13.98 -13.53
N THR A 299 -6.66 -14.46 -13.16
CA THR A 299 -5.49 -14.46 -14.05
C THR A 299 -5.36 -15.84 -14.68
N ALA A 300 -5.51 -15.92 -16.00
CA ALA A 300 -5.14 -17.11 -16.78
C ALA A 300 -3.78 -16.88 -17.43
N PHE A 301 -2.95 -17.91 -17.54
CA PHE A 301 -1.66 -17.80 -18.23
C PHE A 301 -1.74 -18.47 -19.60
N LEU A 302 -1.57 -17.70 -20.67
CA LEU A 302 -1.52 -18.17 -22.05
C LEU A 302 -0.14 -17.90 -22.62
N GLU A 303 0.53 -18.95 -23.11
CA GLU A 303 1.89 -18.84 -23.67
C GLU A 303 2.86 -18.10 -22.73
N GLY A 304 2.69 -18.28 -21.42
CA GLY A 304 3.50 -17.62 -20.38
C GLY A 304 3.13 -16.16 -20.08
N ARG A 305 2.08 -15.60 -20.70
CA ARG A 305 1.60 -14.23 -20.45
C ARG A 305 0.33 -14.22 -19.60
N PRO A 306 0.16 -13.28 -18.66
CA PRO A 306 -1.06 -13.15 -17.88
C PRO A 306 -2.18 -12.52 -18.70
N HIS A 307 -3.35 -13.18 -18.71
CA HIS A 307 -4.61 -12.70 -19.26
C HIS A 307 -5.58 -12.47 -18.10
N LEU A 308 -6.00 -11.21 -17.93
CA LEU A 308 -6.91 -10.82 -16.86
C LEU A 308 -8.36 -10.95 -17.32
N ILE A 309 -9.11 -11.84 -16.68
CA ILE A 309 -10.54 -12.02 -16.89
C ILE A 309 -11.27 -11.26 -15.79
N ARG A 310 -12.02 -10.24 -16.21
CA ARG A 310 -12.79 -9.40 -15.30
C ARG A 310 -13.85 -10.22 -14.58
N LEU A 311 -13.87 -10.09 -13.26
CA LEU A 311 -14.85 -10.70 -12.38
C LEU A 311 -15.61 -9.60 -11.63
N PRO A 312 -16.88 -9.32 -11.99
CA PRO A 312 -17.70 -8.38 -11.24
C PRO A 312 -17.93 -8.88 -9.81
N ALA A 313 -18.15 -7.95 -8.88
CA ALA A 313 -18.50 -8.25 -7.50
C ALA A 313 -19.58 -9.35 -7.41
N PHE A 314 -19.39 -10.28 -6.48
CA PHE A 314 -20.29 -11.41 -6.28
C PHE A 314 -20.23 -11.92 -4.85
N LYS A 315 -21.27 -12.65 -4.43
CA LYS A 315 -21.35 -13.36 -3.16
C LYS A 315 -21.90 -14.76 -3.41
N GLY A 316 -21.31 -15.78 -2.80
CA GLY A 316 -21.69 -17.18 -2.98
C GLY A 316 -20.92 -17.82 -4.12
N LYS A 317 -21.61 -18.56 -4.99
CA LYS A 317 -20.99 -19.29 -6.11
C LYS A 317 -21.25 -18.60 -7.44
N ARG A 318 -20.29 -18.63 -8.34
CA ARG A 318 -20.39 -18.06 -9.68
C ARG A 318 -19.62 -18.88 -10.70
N ASP A 319 -20.21 -19.09 -11.86
CA ASP A 319 -19.54 -19.67 -13.02
C ASP A 319 -19.05 -18.54 -13.93
N ILE A 320 -17.80 -18.64 -14.37
CA ILE A 320 -17.14 -17.66 -15.23
C ILE A 320 -16.68 -18.39 -16.48
N VAL A 321 -17.15 -17.91 -17.63
CA VAL A 321 -16.71 -18.42 -18.92
C VAL A 321 -15.45 -17.69 -19.33
N VAL A 322 -14.39 -18.45 -19.54
CA VAL A 322 -13.07 -17.99 -19.94
C VAL A 322 -12.85 -18.42 -21.38
N ARG A 323 -12.71 -17.42 -22.25
CA ARG A 323 -12.35 -17.57 -23.66
C ARG A 323 -10.86 -17.27 -23.77
N LEU A 324 -10.07 -18.31 -24.04
CA LEU A 324 -8.62 -18.24 -24.21
C LEU A 324 -8.30 -18.18 -25.71
#